data_AF-A0A563EQ26-F1
#
_entry.id   AF-A0A563EQ26-F1
#
_cell.length_a   1.000
_cell.length_b   1.000
_cell.length_c   1.000
_cell.angle_alpha   90.00
_cell.angle_beta   90.00
_cell.angle_gamma   90.00
#
_symmetry.space_group_name_H-M   'P 1'
#
loop_
_entity.id
_entity.type
_entity.pdbx_description
1 polymer ?
#
loop_
_entity_poly.entity_id
_entity_poly.type
_entity_poly.pdbx_seq_one_letter_code
_entity_poly.pdbx_strand_id
1 'polypeptide(L)'
;MEILRPFRERIEVLDGQLAALIADRLRVCGEVAAVKKAEGIPMMQPDRVRAVCRAYAERGRALGVSPDFMAELATLLINEACRLEDEIIG
;
A
#
# COMPACT_ATOMS: atom_id res chain seq x y z
N MET A 1 -22.56 -5.35 -23.42
CA MET A 1 -22.06 -4.90 -24.74
C MET A 1 -20.69 -5.51 -24.96
N GLU A 2 -20.52 -6.37 -25.97
CA GLU A 2 -19.26 -7.06 -26.28
C GLU A 2 -18.10 -6.10 -26.58
N ILE A 3 -18.35 -4.87 -27.03
CA ILE A 3 -17.31 -3.89 -27.39
C ILE A 3 -16.38 -3.51 -26.23
N LEU A 4 -16.86 -3.61 -24.98
CA LEU A 4 -16.05 -3.29 -23.79
C LEU A 4 -15.27 -4.49 -23.26
N ARG A 5 -15.53 -5.70 -23.77
CA ARG A 5 -14.98 -6.94 -23.23
C ARG A 5 -13.44 -6.97 -23.22
N PRO A 6 -12.72 -6.61 -24.31
CA PRO A 6 -11.26 -6.63 -24.29
C PRO A 6 -10.65 -5.63 -23.29
N PHE A 7 -11.33 -4.51 -23.03
CA PHE A 7 -10.86 -3.53 -22.04
C PHE A 7 -11.03 -4.05 -20.62
N ARG A 8 -12.16 -4.71 -20.34
CA ARG A 8 -12.42 -5.32 -19.03
C ARG A 8 -11.46 -6.46 -18.72
N GLU A 9 -11.16 -7.30 -19.71
CA GLU A 9 -10.16 -8.38 -19.56
C GLU A 9 -8.77 -7.83 -19.24
N ARG A 10 -8.38 -6.71 -19.85
CA ARG A 10 -7.12 -6.03 -19.52
C ARG A 10 -7.13 -5.43 -18.11
N ILE A 11 -8.24 -4.83 -17.69
CA ILE A 11 -8.40 -4.30 -16.33
C ILE A 11 -8.32 -5.44 -15.31
N GLU A 12 -9.01 -6.55 -15.53
CA GLU A 12 -8.98 -7.72 -14.65
C GLU A 12 -7.54 -8.25 -14.43
N VAL A 13 -6.75 -8.32 -15.51
CA VAL A 13 -5.34 -8.72 -15.41
C VAL A 13 -4.54 -7.74 -14.56
N LEU A 14 -4.75 -6.42 -14.75
CA LEU A 14 -4.08 -5.39 -13.94
C LEU A 14 -4.51 -5.46 -12.48
N ASP A 15 -5.80 -5.68 -12.22
CA ASP A 15 -6.36 -5.79 -10.86
C ASP A 15 -5.76 -7.01 -10.14
N GLY A 16 -5.61 -8.13 -10.83
CA GLY A 16 -4.90 -9.30 -10.31
C GLY A 16 -3.44 -9.01 -9.94
N GLN A 17 -2.73 -8.24 -10.79
CA GLN A 17 -1.35 -7.82 -10.50
C GLN A 17 -1.28 -6.87 -9.31
N LEU A 18 -2.21 -5.91 -9.21
CA LEU A 18 -2.30 -4.98 -8.09
C LEU A 18 -2.56 -5.72 -6.78
N ALA A 19 -3.50 -6.68 -6.77
CA ALA A 19 -3.80 -7.49 -5.59
C ALA A 19 -2.58 -8.29 -5.10
N ALA A 20 -1.85 -8.92 -6.02
CA ALA A 20 -0.62 -9.64 -5.69
C ALA A 20 0.47 -8.71 -5.10
N LEU A 21 0.70 -7.54 -5.72
CA LEU A 21 1.67 -6.56 -5.24
C LEU A 21 1.31 -6.00 -3.86
N ILE A 22 0.02 -5.78 -3.60
CA ILE A 22 -0.46 -5.33 -2.28
C ILE A 22 -0.21 -6.41 -1.24
N ALA A 23 -0.53 -7.68 -1.53
CA ALA A 23 -0.27 -8.79 -0.63
C ALA A 23 1.24 -8.93 -0.31
N ASP A 24 2.10 -8.78 -1.32
CA ASP A 24 3.54 -8.80 -1.14
C ASP A 24 4.05 -7.66 -0.26
N ARG A 25 3.55 -6.44 -0.48
CA ARG A 25 3.86 -5.27 0.35
C ARG A 25 3.48 -5.51 1.81
N LEU A 26 2.31 -6.09 2.07
CA LEU A 26 1.83 -6.36 3.43
C LEU A 26 2.63 -7.46 4.13
N ARG A 27 3.12 -8.47 3.40
CA ARG A 27 4.03 -9.47 3.96
C ARG A 27 5.33 -8.85 4.46
N VAL A 28 5.91 -7.93 3.67
CA VAL A 28 7.10 -7.17 4.10
C VAL A 28 6.79 -6.31 5.32
N CYS A 29 5.59 -5.71 5.42
CA CYS A 29 5.18 -5.02 6.64
C CYS A 29 5.15 -5.94 7.87
N GLY A 30 4.69 -7.19 7.71
CA GLY A 30 4.74 -8.20 8.78
C GLY A 30 6.17 -8.57 9.20
N GLU A 31 7.10 -8.72 8.24
CA GLU A 31 8.52 -8.92 8.53
C GLU A 31 9.10 -7.73 9.32
N VAL A 32 8.76 -6.50 8.91
CA VAL A 32 9.15 -5.28 9.62
C VAL A 32 8.55 -5.23 11.03
N ALA A 33 7.31 -5.68 11.23
CA ALA A 33 6.68 -5.75 12.54
C ALA A 33 7.44 -6.69 13.50
N ALA A 34 7.88 -7.85 13.01
CA ALA A 34 8.67 -8.80 13.78
C ALA A 34 10.01 -8.18 14.23
N VAL A 35 10.69 -7.44 13.34
CA VAL A 35 11.91 -6.69 13.69
C VAL A 35 11.59 -5.60 14.73
N LYS A 36 10.53 -4.81 14.53
CA LYS A 36 10.13 -3.78 15.49
C LYS A 36 9.86 -4.35 16.88
N LYS A 37 9.18 -5.51 16.97
CA LYS A 37 8.92 -6.21 18.22
C LYS A 37 10.21 -6.65 18.90
N ALA A 38 11.12 -7.26 18.14
CA ALA A 38 12.40 -7.75 18.67
C ALA A 38 13.29 -6.61 19.20
N GLU A 39 13.29 -5.46 18.52
CA GLU A 39 14.14 -4.30 18.84
C GLU A 39 13.45 -3.27 19.76
N GLY A 40 12.21 -3.53 20.19
CA GLY A 40 11.43 -2.58 21.02
C GLY A 40 11.10 -1.25 20.31
N ILE A 41 11.07 -1.25 18.97
CA ILE A 41 10.77 -0.07 18.17
C ILE A 41 9.25 0.16 18.18
N PRO A 42 8.77 1.39 18.42
CA PRO A 42 7.35 1.71 18.33
C PRO A 42 6.77 1.37 16.96
N MET A 43 5.59 0.75 16.97
CA MET A 43 4.82 0.44 15.78
C MET A 43 4.55 1.69 14.94
N MET A 44 3.94 2.71 15.56
CA MET A 44 3.57 3.95 14.89
C MET A 44 4.76 4.91 14.79
N GLN A 45 5.08 5.30 13.55
CA GLN A 45 6.14 6.25 13.24
C GLN A 45 5.58 7.36 12.32
N PRO A 46 5.09 8.48 12.88
CA PRO A 46 4.36 9.51 12.13
C PRO A 46 5.15 10.12 10.97
N ASP A 47 6.46 10.29 11.12
CA ASP A 47 7.34 10.76 10.04
C ASP A 47 7.39 9.80 8.86
N ARG A 48 7.39 8.48 9.16
CA ARG A 48 7.37 7.45 8.11
C ARG A 48 6.06 7.49 7.33
N VAL A 49 4.93 7.64 8.02
CA VAL A 49 3.61 7.77 7.38
C VAL A 49 3.58 8.98 6.44
N ARG A 50 4.00 10.15 6.93
CA ARG A 50 4.07 11.39 6.11
C ARG A 50 4.96 11.22 4.88
N ALA A 51 6.13 10.60 5.04
CA ALA A 51 7.06 10.36 3.94
C ALA A 51 6.48 9.42 2.88
N VAL A 52 5.76 8.36 3.28
CA VAL A 52 5.11 7.44 2.34
C VAL A 52 4.01 8.14 1.56
N CYS A 53 3.13 8.90 2.22
CA CYS A 53 2.06 9.63 1.53
C CYS A 53 2.64 10.66 0.53
N ARG A 54 3.69 11.40 0.91
CA ARG A 54 4.38 12.32 -0.02
C ARG A 54 4.95 11.59 -1.23
N ALA A 55 5.61 10.46 -1.01
CA ALA A 55 6.20 9.68 -2.10
C ALA A 55 5.13 9.13 -3.07
N TYR A 56 3.96 8.72 -2.57
CA TYR A 56 2.84 8.33 -3.43
C TYR A 56 2.27 9.50 -4.22
N ALA A 57 2.10 10.68 -3.61
CA ALA A 57 1.66 11.87 -4.31
C ALA A 57 2.63 12.28 -5.44
N GLU A 58 3.95 12.19 -5.20
CA GLU A 58 5.00 12.43 -6.21
C GLU A 58 4.94 11.42 -7.36
N ARG A 59 4.76 10.13 -7.06
CA ARG A 59 4.55 9.09 -8.08
C ARG A 59 3.29 9.36 -8.89
N GLY A 60 2.21 9.78 -8.25
CA GLY A 60 0.97 10.19 -8.92
C GLY A 60 1.23 11.26 -9.97
N ARG A 61 1.89 12.36 -9.56
CA ARG A 61 2.30 13.44 -10.49
C ARG A 61 3.11 12.90 -11.67
N ALA A 62 4.12 12.06 -11.42
CA ALA A 62 4.99 11.53 -12.46
C ALA A 62 4.27 10.59 -13.44
N LEU A 63 3.24 9.87 -12.98
CA LEU A 63 2.47 8.92 -13.78
C LEU A 63 1.21 9.53 -14.41
N GLY A 64 0.95 10.83 -14.21
CA GLY A 64 -0.26 11.49 -14.68
C GLY A 64 -1.54 11.08 -13.93
N VAL A 65 -1.39 10.57 -12.70
CA VAL A 65 -2.50 10.21 -11.80
C VAL A 65 -2.66 11.31 -10.75
N SER A 66 -3.89 11.54 -10.29
CA SER A 66 -4.16 12.52 -9.21
C SER A 66 -3.24 12.27 -8.00
N PRO A 67 -2.46 13.27 -7.55
CA PRO A 67 -1.58 13.13 -6.39
C PRO A 67 -2.36 12.86 -5.11
N ASP A 68 -3.56 13.44 -5.00
CA ASP A 68 -4.45 13.29 -3.85
C ASP A 68 -4.97 11.85 -3.78
N PHE A 69 -5.43 11.31 -4.92
CA PHE A 69 -5.84 9.91 -5.02
C PHE A 69 -4.70 8.94 -4.61
N MET A 70 -3.48 9.19 -5.08
CA MET A 70 -2.34 8.35 -4.72
C MET A 70 -1.98 8.46 -3.23
N ALA A 71 -2.11 9.64 -2.62
CA ALA A 71 -1.91 9.83 -1.18
C ALA A 71 -3.00 9.13 -0.35
N GLU A 72 -4.24 9.12 -0.82
CA GLU A 72 -5.34 8.37 -0.19
C GLU A 72 -5.10 6.86 -0.27
N LEU A 73 -4.65 6.35 -1.43
CA LEU A 73 -4.24 4.95 -1.58
C LEU A 73 -3.11 4.60 -0.60
N ALA A 74 -2.12 5.47 -0.42
CA ALA A 74 -1.06 5.26 0.55
C ALA A 74 -1.62 5.14 1.98
N THR A 75 -2.60 5.97 2.32
CA THR A 75 -3.27 5.94 3.62
C THR A 75 -3.97 4.61 3.86
N LEU A 76 -4.71 4.09 2.87
CA LEU A 76 -5.36 2.78 2.95
C LEU A 76 -4.35 1.65 3.17
N LEU A 77 -3.25 1.64 2.42
CA LEU A 77 -2.19 0.63 2.54
C LEU A 77 -1.45 0.70 3.89
N ILE A 78 -1.33 1.90 4.47
CA ILE A 78 -0.71 2.10 5.78
C ILE A 78 -1.65 1.61 6.88
N ASN A 79 -2.94 1.94 6.80
CA ASN A 79 -3.91 1.49 7.80
C ASN A 79 -3.99 -0.04 7.86
N GLU A 80 -3.98 -0.71 6.71
CA GLU A 80 -3.97 -2.17 6.68
C GLU A 80 -2.66 -2.76 7.21
N ALA A 81 -1.51 -2.13 6.88
CA ALA A 81 -0.24 -2.53 7.48
C ALA A 81 -0.29 -2.39 9.00
N CYS A 82 -0.78 -1.25 9.52
CA CYS A 82 -0.89 -1.03 10.96
C CYS A 82 -1.74 -2.10 11.65
N ARG A 83 -2.90 -2.46 11.07
CA ARG A 83 -3.75 -3.54 11.59
C ARG A 83 -2.99 -4.87 11.72
N LEU A 84 -2.18 -5.22 10.71
CA LEU A 84 -1.34 -6.42 10.75
C LEU A 84 -0.20 -6.31 11.76
N GLU A 85 0.44 -5.13 11.90
CA GLU A 85 1.49 -4.93 12.88
C GLU A 85 0.94 -5.03 14.32
N ASP A 86 -0.26 -4.52 14.58
CA ASP A 86 -0.95 -4.64 15.89
C ASP A 86 -1.16 -6.11 16.28
N GLU A 87 -1.55 -6.98 15.33
CA GLU A 87 -1.72 -8.43 15.57
C GLU A 87 -0.40 -9.15 15.90
N ILE A 88 0.74 -8.62 15.44
CA ILE A 88 2.06 -9.22 15.62
C ILE A 88 2.77 -8.66 16.85
N ILE A 89 2.72 -7.34 17.06
CA ILE A 89 3.42 -6.62 18.12
C ILE A 89 2.66 -6.70 19.44
N GLY A 90 1.32 -6.68 19.39
CA GLY A 90 0.44 -6.97 20.53
C GLY A 90 0.74 -8.31 21.19
#